data_AF-A0A2G2ZRD6-F1
#
_entry.id   AF-A0A2G2ZRD6-F1
#
_cell.length_a   1.000
_cell.length_b   1.000
_cell.length_c   1.000
_cell.angle_alpha   90.00
_cell.angle_beta   90.00
_cell.angle_gamma   90.00
#
_symmetry.space_group_name_H-M   'P 1'
#
loop_
_entity.id
_entity.type
_entity.pdbx_description
1 polymer ?
#
loop_
_entity_poly.entity_id
_entity_poly.type
_entity_poly.pdbx_seq_one_letter_code
_entity_poly.pdbx_strand_id
1 'polypeptide(L)'
;MSNGNNGAKMAEELHPHPVMEQLNNVQYCINSPPPWGEALFLGFQHYILNLGNIVLIPSIIVPQMGGGKDEKAKVVQTLLFTSGVNTLLQSFFGTRLPLVVGGSYAYLIPITTIIQANRFSVLQNPKLRFMHTMRNIQGALIVSSCFQILLGFLGLWRNVVRLLSPLSVAPLITLTGLGLYYLGFPLIAECAEVGVPQLIFMVVITQASNVIQFLMN
;
A
#
# COMPACT_ATOMS: atom_id res chain seq x y z
N MET A 1 24.58 58.09 13.91
CA MET A 1 25.33 57.11 13.11
C MET A 1 25.03 55.74 13.68
N SER A 2 23.95 55.07 13.25
CA SER A 2 23.91 54.18 12.09
C SER A 2 25.09 53.19 12.09
N ASN A 3 24.86 51.92 12.42
CA ASN A 3 24.45 50.96 11.41
C ASN A 3 24.01 49.65 12.07
N GLY A 4 22.86 49.14 11.64
CA GLY A 4 22.33 47.86 12.07
C GLY A 4 22.62 46.76 11.06
N ASN A 5 22.34 45.55 11.54
CA ASN A 5 21.87 44.39 10.79
C ASN A 5 22.89 43.50 10.06
N ASN A 6 22.75 42.20 10.36
CA ASN A 6 22.72 41.03 9.47
C ASN A 6 23.58 39.92 10.09
N GLY A 7 23.02 38.88 10.70
CA GLY A 7 22.01 38.02 10.08
C GLY A 7 22.72 36.95 9.24
N ALA A 8 23.51 36.10 9.87
CA ALA A 8 24.00 34.87 9.26
C ALA A 8 23.61 33.71 10.18
N LYS A 9 22.37 33.23 10.02
CA LYS A 9 21.98 31.89 10.47
C LYS A 9 22.85 30.94 9.68
N MET A 10 23.93 30.47 10.32
CA MET A 10 24.77 29.38 9.84
C MET A 10 23.82 28.25 9.47
N ALA A 11 23.82 27.87 8.18
CA ALA A 11 23.08 26.71 7.72
C ALA A 11 23.50 25.55 8.61
N GLU A 12 22.56 25.01 9.38
CA GLU A 12 22.79 23.82 10.19
C GLU A 12 23.13 22.71 9.21
N GLU A 13 24.43 22.44 9.09
CA GLU A 13 24.95 21.35 8.29
C GLU A 13 24.30 20.09 8.87
N LEU A 14 23.40 19.48 8.09
CA LEU A 14 22.67 18.28 8.49
C LEU A 14 23.69 17.14 8.60
N HIS A 15 24.39 17.09 9.73
CA HIS A 15 25.29 16.00 10.06
C HIS A 15 24.48 14.71 9.95
N PRO A 16 24.93 13.71 9.18
CA PRO A 16 24.28 12.40 9.15
C PRO A 16 24.15 11.93 10.60
N HIS A 17 22.92 11.66 11.05
CA HIS A 17 22.72 11.08 12.37
C HIS A 17 23.60 9.84 12.49
N PRO A 18 24.34 9.66 13.60
CA PRO A 18 25.16 8.49 13.80
C PRO A 18 24.26 7.26 13.63
N VAL A 19 24.74 6.26 12.87
CA VAL A 19 24.01 5.02 12.66
C VAL A 19 23.95 4.29 14.00
N MET A 20 22.89 4.49 14.75
CA MET A 20 22.65 3.75 15.99
C MET A 20 22.17 2.35 15.61
N GLU A 21 22.88 1.31 16.07
CA GLU A 21 22.45 -0.08 15.87
C GLU A 21 21.11 -0.37 16.56
N GLN A 22 20.80 0.37 17.62
CA GLN A 22 19.55 0.29 18.35
C GLN A 22 19.02 1.69 18.70
N LEU A 23 17.76 1.95 18.32
CA LEU A 23 17.07 3.20 18.66
C LEU A 23 16.43 3.05 20.05
N ASN A 24 16.60 4.02 20.95
CA ASN A 24 15.92 4.00 22.26
C ASN A 24 14.39 3.87 22.03
N ASN A 25 13.75 2.94 22.75
CA ASN A 25 12.34 2.53 22.62
C ASN A 25 11.97 1.60 21.44
N VAL A 26 12.93 1.05 20.69
CA VAL A 26 12.66 0.02 19.67
C VAL A 26 13.21 -1.34 20.11
N GLN A 27 12.32 -2.33 20.25
CA GLN A 27 12.65 -3.66 20.78
C GLN A 27 13.45 -4.53 19.79
N TYR A 28 13.19 -4.38 18.49
CA TYR A 28 13.91 -5.08 17.42
C TYR A 28 14.28 -4.12 16.29
N CYS A 29 15.58 -4.03 15.97
CA CYS A 29 16.06 -3.27 14.82
C CYS A 29 16.15 -4.15 13.57
N ILE A 30 16.22 -3.53 12.39
CA ILE A 30 16.18 -4.23 11.07
C ILE A 30 17.20 -5.38 10.97
N ASN A 31 18.39 -5.21 11.57
CA ASN A 31 19.47 -6.19 11.52
C ASN A 31 19.47 -7.20 12.70
N SER A 32 18.57 -7.03 13.67
CA SER A 32 18.47 -7.88 14.86
C SER A 32 17.16 -8.68 14.83
N PRO A 33 17.16 -9.89 14.25
CA PRO A 33 15.93 -10.67 14.14
C PRO A 33 15.46 -11.14 15.52
N PRO A 34 14.14 -11.11 15.80
CA PRO A 34 13.58 -11.72 16.99
C PRO A 34 13.82 -13.24 17.01
N PRO A 35 13.65 -13.90 18.17
CA PRO A 35 13.68 -15.36 18.25
C PRO A 35 12.79 -16.00 17.18
N TRP A 36 13.26 -17.08 16.56
CA TRP A 36 12.58 -17.75 15.44
C TRP A 36 11.07 -18.00 15.67
N GLY A 37 10.68 -18.39 16.89
CA GLY A 37 9.28 -18.62 17.23
C GLY A 37 8.44 -17.34 17.20
N GLU A 38 8.95 -16.26 17.78
CA GLU A 38 8.30 -14.94 17.78
C GLU A 38 8.25 -14.36 16.36
N ALA A 39 9.32 -14.54 15.57
CA ALA A 39 9.38 -14.16 14.17
C ALA A 39 8.27 -14.83 13.34
N LEU A 40 7.98 -16.11 13.59
CA LEU A 40 6.92 -16.85 12.90
C LEU A 40 5.53 -16.28 13.25
N PHE A 41 5.26 -16.00 14.53
CA PHE A 41 3.98 -15.41 14.95
C PHE A 41 3.79 -13.99 14.41
N LEU A 42 4.83 -13.15 14.47
CA LEU A 42 4.81 -11.79 13.91
C LEU A 42 4.61 -11.83 12.39
N GLY A 43 5.28 -12.76 11.69
CA GLY A 43 5.09 -12.98 10.26
C GLY A 43 3.67 -13.40 9.91
N PHE A 44 3.07 -14.29 10.71
CA PHE A 44 1.67 -14.70 10.54
C PHE A 44 0.69 -13.54 10.78
N GLN A 45 0.94 -12.70 11.77
CA GLN A 45 0.16 -11.49 12.02
C GLN A 45 0.23 -10.53 10.81
N HIS A 46 1.43 -10.29 10.28
CA HIS A 46 1.61 -9.46 9.09
C HIS A 46 0.94 -10.05 7.84
N TYR A 47 0.92 -11.38 7.72
CA TYR A 47 0.19 -12.06 6.65
C TYR A 47 -1.31 -11.83 6.74
N ILE A 48 -1.93 -12.04 7.92
CA ILE A 48 -3.37 -11.80 8.10
C ILE A 48 -3.73 -10.34 7.80
N LEU A 49 -2.93 -9.39 8.28
CA LEU A 49 -3.16 -7.97 8.03
C LEU A 49 -3.12 -7.65 6.53
N ASN A 50 -2.16 -8.19 5.78
CA ASN A 50 -2.05 -7.95 4.35
C ASN A 50 -3.07 -8.73 3.51
N LEU A 51 -3.56 -9.87 4.00
CA LEU A 51 -4.58 -10.66 3.31
C LEU A 51 -5.82 -9.80 3.02
N GLY A 52 -6.26 -8.99 3.98
CA GLY A 52 -7.39 -8.07 3.80
C GLY A 52 -7.17 -7.07 2.65
N ASN A 53 -5.98 -6.47 2.59
CA ASN A 53 -5.61 -5.54 1.52
C ASN A 53 -5.59 -6.24 0.15
N ILE A 54 -4.96 -7.41 0.06
CA ILE A 54 -4.83 -8.17 -1.20
C ILE A 54 -6.19 -8.64 -1.73
N VAL A 55 -7.14 -9.00 -0.85
CA VAL A 55 -8.48 -9.46 -1.24
C VAL A 55 -9.40 -8.28 -1.61
N LEU A 56 -9.14 -7.08 -1.11
CA LEU A 56 -9.97 -5.90 -1.38
C LEU A 56 -9.96 -5.52 -2.87
N ILE A 57 -8.78 -5.42 -3.48
CA ILE A 57 -8.61 -5.06 -4.89
C ILE A 57 -9.45 -5.96 -5.84
N PRO A 58 -9.27 -7.31 -5.86
CA PRO A 58 -10.06 -8.20 -6.71
C PRO A 58 -11.55 -8.18 -6.35
N SER A 59 -11.91 -7.93 -5.10
CA SER A 59 -13.33 -7.79 -4.70
C SER A 59 -14.02 -6.59 -5.35
N ILE A 60 -13.28 -5.51 -5.62
CA ILE A 60 -13.81 -4.32 -6.30
C ILE A 60 -13.82 -4.51 -7.82
N ILE A 61 -12.72 -5.02 -8.40
CA ILE A 61 -12.53 -5.00 -9.87
C ILE A 61 -13.16 -6.20 -10.61
N VAL A 62 -13.18 -7.40 -9.99
CA VAL A 62 -13.65 -8.63 -10.69
C VAL A 62 -15.13 -8.58 -11.04
N PRO A 63 -16.04 -8.13 -10.16
CA PRO A 63 -17.45 -8.01 -10.51
C PRO A 63 -17.69 -7.02 -11.66
N GLN A 64 -16.92 -5.92 -11.72
CA GLN A 64 -17.05 -4.91 -12.78
C GLN A 64 -16.63 -5.43 -14.17
N MET A 65 -15.76 -6.45 -14.20
CA MET A 65 -15.35 -7.13 -15.43
C MET A 65 -16.36 -8.21 -15.88
N GLY A 66 -17.38 -8.51 -15.08
CA GLY A 66 -18.31 -9.62 -15.31
C GLY A 66 -17.78 -10.98 -14.83
N GLY A 67 -16.75 -10.99 -13.99
CA GLY A 67 -16.22 -12.22 -13.37
C GLY A 67 -17.07 -12.67 -12.17
N GLY A 68 -17.23 -13.98 -12.02
CA GLY A 68 -17.94 -14.60 -10.90
C GLY A 68 -17.03 -14.93 -9.73
N LYS A 69 -17.48 -15.85 -8.87
CA LYS A 69 -16.75 -16.31 -7.68
C LYS A 69 -15.47 -17.06 -8.06
N ASP A 70 -15.53 -17.88 -9.11
CA ASP A 70 -14.40 -18.68 -9.58
C ASP A 70 -13.27 -17.80 -10.11
N GLU A 71 -13.61 -16.80 -10.93
CA GLU A 71 -12.67 -15.81 -11.45
C GLU A 71 -12.09 -14.96 -10.31
N LYS A 72 -12.91 -14.55 -9.33
CA LYS A 72 -12.44 -13.82 -8.15
C LYS A 72 -11.43 -14.64 -7.36
N ALA A 73 -11.73 -15.90 -7.06
CA ALA A 73 -10.83 -16.79 -6.33
C ALA A 73 -9.49 -16.96 -7.06
N LYS A 74 -9.52 -17.13 -8.39
CA LYS A 74 -8.32 -17.27 -9.21
C LYS A 74 -7.44 -16.01 -9.16
N VAL A 75 -8.04 -14.81 -9.23
CA VAL A 75 -7.30 -13.55 -9.15
C VAL A 75 -6.71 -13.35 -7.75
N VAL A 76 -7.48 -13.64 -6.69
CA VAL A 76 -6.99 -13.59 -5.29
C VAL A 76 -5.79 -14.51 -5.09
N GLN A 77 -5.88 -15.77 -5.53
CA GLN A 77 -4.79 -16.74 -5.42
C GLN A 77 -3.54 -16.26 -6.18
N THR A 78 -3.73 -15.73 -7.39
CA THR A 78 -2.62 -15.23 -8.21
C THR A 78 -1.93 -14.02 -7.56
N LEU A 79 -2.72 -13.10 -7.00
CA LEU A 79 -2.19 -11.92 -6.29
C LEU A 79 -1.45 -12.32 -5.02
N LEU A 80 -1.97 -13.26 -4.22
CA LEU A 80 -1.30 -13.78 -3.02
C LEU A 80 0.03 -14.44 -3.38
N PHE A 81 0.03 -15.30 -4.40
CA PHE A 81 1.24 -15.98 -4.85
C PHE A 81 2.29 -14.97 -5.35
N THR A 82 1.89 -14.06 -6.24
CA THR A 82 2.80 -13.03 -6.80
C THR A 82 3.31 -12.09 -5.71
N SER A 83 2.47 -11.69 -4.76
CA SER A 83 2.85 -10.86 -3.61
C SER A 83 3.89 -11.56 -2.72
N GLY A 84 3.71 -12.85 -2.44
CA GLY A 84 4.68 -13.66 -1.70
C GLY A 84 6.02 -13.73 -2.42
N VAL A 85 6.02 -14.07 -3.72
CA VAL A 85 7.25 -14.12 -4.53
C VAL A 85 7.95 -12.76 -4.57
N ASN A 86 7.22 -11.67 -4.81
CA ASN A 86 7.79 -10.33 -4.86
C ASN A 86 8.34 -9.89 -3.49
N THR A 87 7.68 -10.25 -2.39
CA THR A 87 8.16 -9.95 -1.04
C THR A 87 9.45 -10.71 -0.75
N LEU A 88 9.53 -12.00 -1.11
CA LEU A 88 10.77 -12.78 -0.97
C LEU A 88 11.90 -12.19 -1.82
N LEU A 89 11.62 -11.83 -3.08
CA LEU A 89 12.60 -11.18 -3.95
C LEU A 89 13.09 -9.85 -3.39
N GLN A 90 12.17 -9.03 -2.85
CA GLN A 90 12.48 -7.75 -2.21
C GLN A 90 13.36 -7.93 -0.96
N SER A 91 13.10 -8.96 -0.16
CA SER A 91 13.87 -9.26 1.04
C SER A 91 15.23 -9.87 0.74
N PHE A 92 15.36 -10.74 -0.27
CA PHE A 92 16.63 -11.40 -0.60
C PHE A 92 17.54 -10.58 -1.51
N PHE A 93 17.00 -10.05 -2.62
CA PHE A 93 17.76 -9.36 -3.67
C PHE A 93 17.49 -7.86 -3.75
N GLY A 94 16.40 -7.39 -3.14
CA GLY A 94 16.04 -5.97 -3.12
C GLY A 94 16.80 -5.19 -2.04
N THR A 95 16.09 -4.25 -1.42
CA THR A 95 16.69 -3.33 -0.44
C THR A 95 16.90 -3.96 0.95
N ARG A 96 16.51 -5.23 1.14
CA ARG A 96 16.52 -5.96 2.43
C ARG A 96 15.73 -5.29 3.55
N LEU A 97 14.84 -4.36 3.20
CA LEU A 97 13.93 -3.74 4.17
C LEU A 97 12.72 -4.65 4.43
N PRO A 98 12.19 -4.66 5.66
CA PRO A 98 10.99 -5.42 6.02
C PRO A 98 9.74 -4.74 5.44
N LEU A 99 9.48 -4.97 4.15
CA LEU A 99 8.33 -4.41 3.44
C LEU A 99 7.59 -5.50 2.65
N VAL A 100 6.28 -5.56 2.82
CA VAL A 100 5.42 -6.50 2.10
C VAL A 100 4.98 -5.86 0.78
N VAL A 101 5.26 -6.54 -0.32
CA VAL A 101 4.93 -6.05 -1.67
C VAL A 101 3.57 -6.59 -2.07
N GLY A 102 2.62 -5.69 -2.36
CA GLY A 102 1.25 -6.02 -2.77
C GLY A 102 0.78 -5.22 -3.98
N GLY A 103 -0.49 -5.40 -4.35
CA GLY A 103 -1.12 -4.57 -5.38
C GLY A 103 -1.25 -3.12 -4.91
N SER A 104 -0.98 -2.17 -5.80
CA SER A 104 -1.11 -0.73 -5.48
C SER A 104 -2.50 -0.21 -5.82
N TYR A 105 -3.13 0.45 -4.86
CA TYR A 105 -4.44 1.10 -5.04
C TYR A 105 -4.41 2.25 -6.05
N ALA A 106 -3.23 2.82 -6.33
CA ALA A 106 -3.09 3.82 -7.37
C ALA A 106 -3.49 3.30 -8.76
N TYR A 107 -3.39 1.99 -8.99
CA TYR A 107 -3.81 1.37 -10.25
C TYR A 107 -5.31 1.10 -10.34
N LEU A 108 -6.10 1.27 -9.26
CA LEU A 108 -7.55 1.04 -9.33
C LEU A 108 -8.21 1.98 -10.36
N ILE A 109 -7.86 3.27 -10.34
CA ILE A 109 -8.41 4.26 -11.27
C ILE A 109 -8.15 3.86 -12.73
N PRO A 110 -6.88 3.68 -13.19
CA PRO A 110 -6.64 3.30 -14.58
C PRO A 110 -7.23 1.93 -14.94
N ILE A 111 -7.27 0.97 -14.00
CA ILE A 111 -7.93 -0.32 -14.24
C ILE A 111 -9.43 -0.12 -14.47
N THR A 112 -10.12 0.65 -13.64
CA THR A 112 -11.56 0.92 -13.82
C THR A 112 -11.85 1.62 -15.14
N THR A 113 -10.98 2.55 -15.57
CA THR A 113 -11.08 3.19 -16.89
C THR A 113 -10.96 2.18 -18.03
N ILE A 114 -10.05 1.21 -17.93
CA ILE A 114 -9.92 0.12 -18.92
C ILE A 114 -11.21 -0.72 -18.93
N ILE A 115 -11.73 -1.10 -17.76
CA ILE A 115 -12.94 -1.93 -17.64
C ILE A 115 -14.17 -1.26 -18.27
N GLN A 116 -14.28 0.06 -18.13
CA GLN A 116 -15.40 0.86 -18.65
C GLN A 116 -15.24 1.28 -20.12
N ALA A 117 -14.14 0.92 -20.78
CA ALA A 117 -13.93 1.29 -22.17
C ALA A 117 -15.02 0.71 -23.09
N ASN A 118 -15.54 1.54 -24.01
CA ASN A 118 -16.60 1.17 -24.97
C ASN A 118 -16.28 -0.09 -25.81
N ARG A 119 -15.00 -0.44 -25.97
CA ARG A 119 -14.60 -1.68 -26.66
C ARG A 119 -15.14 -2.95 -26.00
N PHE A 120 -15.43 -2.91 -24.71
CA PHE A 120 -15.94 -4.05 -23.94
C PHE A 120 -17.47 -4.08 -23.83
N SER A 121 -18.18 -3.00 -24.19
CA SER A 121 -19.65 -2.96 -24.14
C SER A 121 -20.30 -3.82 -25.24
N VAL A 122 -19.56 -4.14 -26.30
CA VAL A 122 -20.00 -4.99 -27.42
C VAL A 122 -19.98 -6.48 -27.04
N LEU A 123 -19.23 -6.88 -25.99
CA LEU A 123 -19.13 -8.27 -25.57
C LEU A 123 -20.27 -8.63 -24.61
N GLN A 124 -21.29 -9.33 -25.14
CA GLN A 124 -22.45 -9.79 -24.36
C GLN A 124 -22.12 -10.96 -23.42
N ASN A 125 -21.05 -11.71 -23.69
CA ASN A 125 -20.61 -12.85 -22.88
C ASN A 125 -19.71 -12.42 -21.70
N PRO A 126 -20.12 -12.60 -20.44
CA PRO A 126 -19.40 -12.09 -19.26
C PRO A 126 -18.02 -12.74 -19.07
N LYS A 127 -17.91 -14.06 -19.29
CA LYS A 127 -16.62 -14.78 -19.20
C LYS A 127 -15.61 -14.30 -20.25
N LEU A 128 -16.09 -14.05 -21.47
CA LEU A 128 -15.24 -13.57 -22.56
C LEU A 128 -14.79 -12.13 -22.29
N ARG A 129 -15.70 -11.28 -21.80
CA ARG A 129 -15.38 -9.93 -21.35
C ARG A 129 -14.29 -9.95 -20.29
N PHE A 130 -14.45 -10.77 -19.24
CA PHE A 130 -13.44 -10.92 -18.19
C PHE A 130 -12.06 -11.30 -18.74
N MET A 131 -11.99 -12.33 -19.60
CA MET A 131 -10.70 -12.79 -20.16
C MET A 131 -10.00 -11.71 -21.01
N HIS A 132 -10.75 -10.99 -21.85
CA HIS A 132 -10.19 -9.92 -22.68
C HIS A 132 -9.76 -8.71 -21.84
N THR A 133 -10.58 -8.31 -20.86
CA THR A 133 -10.25 -7.18 -19.98
C THR A 133 -9.04 -7.50 -19.10
N MET A 134 -8.98 -8.71 -18.52
CA MET A 134 -7.85 -9.13 -17.70
C MET A 134 -6.54 -9.18 -18.49
N ARG A 135 -6.57 -9.68 -19.74
CA ARG A 135 -5.40 -9.66 -20.63
C ARG A 135 -4.92 -8.23 -20.92
N ASN A 136 -5.83 -7.30 -21.16
CA ASN A 136 -5.47 -5.91 -21.44
C ASN A 136 -4.90 -5.22 -20.18
N ILE A 137 -5.46 -5.48 -19.00
CA ILE A 137 -4.92 -4.97 -17.74
C ILE A 137 -3.50 -5.49 -17.51
N GLN A 138 -3.27 -6.80 -17.66
CA GLN A 138 -1.95 -7.40 -17.49
C GLN A 138 -0.93 -6.82 -18.47
N GLY A 139 -1.30 -6.66 -19.74
CA GLY A 139 -0.45 -6.01 -20.75
C GLY A 139 -0.12 -4.56 -20.39
N ALA A 140 -1.11 -3.78 -19.94
CA ALA A 140 -0.90 -2.40 -19.50
C ALA A 140 0.02 -2.31 -18.27
N LEU A 141 -0.12 -3.23 -17.31
CA LEU A 141 0.73 -3.30 -16.12
C LEU A 141 2.17 -3.62 -16.50
N ILE A 142 2.42 -4.57 -17.42
CA ILE A 142 3.78 -4.89 -17.88
C ILE A 142 4.45 -3.66 -18.51
N VAL A 143 3.74 -2.96 -19.40
CA VAL A 143 4.27 -1.73 -20.04
C VAL A 143 4.52 -0.64 -19.01
N SER A 144 3.60 -0.46 -18.04
CA SER A 144 3.78 0.49 -16.94
C SER A 144 5.01 0.16 -16.09
N SER A 145 5.25 -1.12 -15.78
CA SER A 145 6.42 -1.55 -15.02
C SER A 145 7.72 -1.31 -15.79
N CYS A 146 7.78 -1.64 -17.08
CA CYS A 146 8.95 -1.33 -17.92
C CYS A 146 9.26 0.17 -17.94
N PHE A 147 8.22 1.00 -18.09
CA PHE A 147 8.36 2.45 -18.06
C PHE A 147 8.88 2.95 -16.70
N GLN A 148 8.35 2.43 -15.60
CA GLN A 148 8.77 2.83 -14.26
C GLN A 148 10.21 2.40 -13.95
N ILE A 149 10.63 1.20 -14.39
CA ILE A 149 12.02 0.74 -14.29
C ILE A 149 12.95 1.67 -15.07
N LEU A 150 12.58 2.05 -16.30
CA LEU A 150 13.36 2.97 -17.12
C LEU A 150 13.51 4.34 -16.45
N LEU A 151 12.43 4.92 -15.94
CA LEU A 151 12.48 6.18 -15.19
C LEU A 151 13.31 6.09 -13.90
N GLY A 152 13.26 4.94 -13.23
CA GLY A 152 14.09 4.65 -12.06
C GLY A 152 15.57 4.62 -12.41
N PHE A 153 15.94 3.93 -13.50
CA PHE A 153 17.33 3.84 -13.96
C PHE A 153 17.89 5.17 -14.47
N LEU A 154 17.06 6.00 -15.13
CA LEU A 154 17.44 7.33 -15.60
C LEU A 154 17.66 8.35 -14.47
N GLY A 155 17.40 7.99 -13.20
CA GLY A 155 17.58 8.89 -12.05
C GLY A 155 16.58 10.04 -11.96
N LEU A 156 15.62 10.11 -12.89
CA LEU A 156 14.52 11.10 -12.90
C LEU A 156 13.72 11.06 -11.61
N TRP A 157 13.54 9.86 -11.03
CA TRP A 157 12.85 9.68 -9.75
C TRP A 157 13.48 10.51 -8.62
N ARG A 158 14.81 10.65 -8.59
CA ARG A 158 15.51 11.45 -7.58
C ARG A 158 15.14 12.93 -7.65
N ASN A 159 14.93 13.46 -8.85
CA ASN A 159 14.54 14.85 -9.04
C ASN A 159 13.08 15.08 -8.61
N VAL A 160 12.19 14.13 -8.91
CA VAL A 160 10.78 14.18 -8.50
C VAL A 160 10.64 14.11 -6.99
N VAL A 161 11.36 13.22 -6.31
CA VAL A 161 11.30 13.09 -4.85
C VAL A 161 11.80 14.34 -4.14
N ARG A 162 12.75 15.10 -4.72
CA ARG A 162 13.16 16.41 -4.18
C ARG A 162 12.06 17.45 -4.22
N LEU A 163 11.12 17.35 -5.16
CA LEU A 163 9.96 18.24 -5.24
C LEU A 163 8.88 17.87 -4.21
N LEU A 164 8.83 16.60 -3.81
CA LEU A 164 7.86 16.09 -2.83
C LEU A 164 8.30 16.45 -1.40
N SER A 165 8.03 17.69 -1.02
CA SER A 165 8.16 18.11 0.38
C SER A 165 7.12 17.40 1.26
N PRO A 166 7.40 17.19 2.57
CA PRO A 166 6.43 16.62 3.51
C PRO A 166 5.07 17.35 3.50
N LEU A 167 5.09 18.66 3.22
CA LEU A 167 3.91 19.51 3.10
C LEU A 167 2.98 19.10 1.95
N SER A 168 3.54 18.60 0.84
CA SER A 168 2.78 18.12 -0.32
C SER A 168 2.40 16.65 -0.20
N VAL A 169 3.22 15.85 0.47
CA VAL A 169 3.00 14.41 0.64
C VAL A 169 1.87 14.12 1.62
N ALA A 170 1.77 14.87 2.72
CA ALA A 170 0.70 14.68 3.72
C ALA A 170 -0.71 14.75 3.12
N PRO A 171 -1.12 15.82 2.40
CA PRO A 171 -2.45 15.87 1.79
C PRO A 171 -2.64 14.82 0.70
N LEU A 172 -1.59 14.44 -0.04
CA LEU A 172 -1.66 13.39 -1.05
C LEU A 172 -2.01 12.02 -0.43
N ILE A 173 -1.34 11.66 0.67
CA ILE A 173 -1.61 10.40 1.39
C ILE A 173 -3.00 10.45 2.01
N THR A 174 -3.39 11.57 2.64
CA THR A 174 -4.71 11.73 3.24
C THR A 174 -5.82 11.58 2.20
N LEU A 175 -5.69 12.21 1.03
CA LEU A 175 -6.67 12.09 -0.04
C LEU A 175 -6.74 10.67 -0.61
N THR A 176 -5.59 9.99 -0.72
CA THR A 176 -5.53 8.59 -1.13
C THR A 176 -6.25 7.68 -0.12
N GLY A 177 -6.04 7.91 1.17
CA GLY A 177 -6.72 7.19 2.25
C GLY A 177 -8.23 7.43 2.26
N LEU A 178 -8.67 8.69 2.10
CA LEU A 178 -10.09 9.04 1.97
C LEU A 178 -10.74 8.39 0.74
N GLY A 179 -10.03 8.34 -0.39
CA GLY A 179 -10.49 7.62 -1.58
C GLY A 179 -10.70 6.13 -1.33
N LEU A 180 -9.81 5.50 -0.54
CA LEU A 180 -9.97 4.11 -0.15
C LEU A 180 -11.15 3.89 0.79
N TYR A 181 -11.38 4.81 1.73
CA TYR A 181 -12.55 4.78 2.61
C TYR A 181 -13.85 4.81 1.80
N TYR A 182 -13.93 5.66 0.76
CA TYR A 182 -15.09 5.73 -0.11
C TYR A 182 -15.37 4.40 -0.83
N LEU A 183 -14.34 3.64 -1.19
CA LEU A 183 -14.47 2.31 -1.81
C LEU A 183 -14.78 1.20 -0.78
N GLY A 184 -14.24 1.31 0.43
CA GLY A 184 -14.39 0.31 1.49
C GLY A 184 -15.72 0.39 2.25
N PHE A 185 -16.22 1.60 2.51
CA PHE A 185 -17.46 1.83 3.23
C PHE A 185 -18.69 1.10 2.65
N PRO A 186 -18.95 1.10 1.33
CA PRO A 186 -20.12 0.39 0.78
C PRO A 186 -20.05 -1.14 0.98
N LEU A 187 -18.85 -1.73 1.01
CA LEU A 187 -18.67 -3.16 1.28
C LEU A 187 -19.05 -3.52 2.73
N ILE A 188 -18.80 -2.60 3.67
CA ILE A 188 -19.17 -2.77 5.08
C ILE A 188 -20.67 -2.50 5.27
N ALA A 189 -21.22 -1.52 4.54
CA ALA A 189 -22.63 -1.15 4.61
C ALA A 189 -23.58 -2.25 4.10
N GLU A 190 -23.13 -3.13 3.20
CA GLU A 190 -23.91 -4.28 2.72
C GLU A 190 -24.37 -5.20 3.87
N CYS A 191 -23.56 -5.30 4.93
CA CYS A 191 -23.90 -6.01 6.17
C CYS A 191 -23.68 -5.09 7.37
N ALA A 192 -24.48 -4.03 7.48
CA ALA A 192 -24.37 -3.05 8.56
C ALA A 192 -24.46 -3.68 9.97
N GLU A 193 -25.23 -4.76 10.13
CA GLU A 193 -25.37 -5.49 11.39
C GLU A 193 -24.04 -6.09 11.90
N VAL A 194 -23.15 -6.47 11.00
CA VAL A 194 -21.81 -7.01 11.35
C VAL A 194 -20.75 -5.91 11.28
N GLY A 195 -20.87 -5.01 10.32
CA GLY A 195 -19.89 -3.94 10.06
C GLY A 195 -19.83 -2.88 11.16
N VAL A 196 -20.98 -2.45 11.68
CA VAL A 196 -21.03 -1.40 12.71
C VAL A 196 -20.41 -1.86 14.04
N PRO A 197 -20.73 -3.06 14.57
CA PRO A 197 -20.03 -3.59 15.75
C PRO A 197 -18.53 -3.71 15.56
N GLN A 198 -18.07 -4.12 14.38
CA GLN A 198 -16.64 -4.26 14.09
C GLN A 198 -15.92 -2.90 14.12
N LEU A 199 -16.53 -1.83 13.58
CA LEU A 199 -15.98 -0.48 13.64
C LEU A 199 -15.95 0.07 15.07
N ILE A 200 -17.03 -0.12 15.84
CA ILE A 200 -17.10 0.30 17.24
C ILE A 200 -16.02 -0.43 18.06
N PHE A 201 -15.89 -1.74 17.88
CA PHE A 201 -14.89 -2.55 18.56
C PHE A 201 -13.46 -2.09 18.23
N MET A 202 -13.16 -1.79 16.97
CA MET A 202 -11.86 -1.26 16.55
C MET A 202 -11.56 0.09 17.23
N VAL A 203 -12.53 1.01 17.28
CA VAL A 203 -12.36 2.32 17.94
C VAL A 203 -12.13 2.13 19.42
N VAL A 204 -12.94 1.31 20.10
CA VAL A 204 -12.79 1.04 21.53
C VAL A 204 -11.40 0.47 21.86
N ILE A 205 -10.90 -0.50 21.09
CA ILE A 205 -9.55 -1.05 21.27
C ILE A 205 -8.48 0.03 21.06
N THR A 206 -8.62 0.84 20.01
CA THR A 206 -7.64 1.90 19.68
C THR A 206 -7.57 2.92 20.81
N GLN A 207 -8.72 3.36 21.33
CA GLN A 207 -8.77 4.31 22.43
C GLN A 207 -8.29 3.70 23.74
N ALA A 208 -8.62 2.43 24.03
CA ALA A 208 -8.12 1.72 25.20
C ALA A 208 -6.60 1.57 25.18
N SER A 209 -6.00 1.20 24.04
CA SER A 209 -4.55 1.13 23.89
C SER A 209 -3.88 2.49 24.10
N ASN A 210 -4.43 3.57 23.53
CA ASN A 210 -3.89 4.92 23.73
C ASN A 210 -3.95 5.35 25.21
N VAL A 211 -5.03 5.02 25.92
CA VAL A 211 -5.20 5.31 27.36
C VAL A 211 -4.24 4.49 28.21
N ILE A 212 -4.04 3.21 27.90
CA ILE A 212 -3.09 2.34 28.61
C ILE A 212 -1.65 2.82 28.39
N GLN A 213 -1.29 3.22 27.17
CA GLN A 213 0.03 3.76 26.85
C GLN A 213 0.29 5.10 27.55
N PHE A 214 -0.76 5.91 27.76
CA PHE A 214 -0.70 7.14 28.56
C PHE A 214 -0.61 6.89 30.08
N LEU A 215 -1.15 5.77 30.58
CA LEU A 215 -1.06 5.37 31.99
C LEU A 215 0.27 4.67 32.35
N MET A 216 0.99 4.15 31.36
CA MET A 216 2.28 3.46 31.53
C MET A 216 3.50 4.36 31.35
N ASN A 217 3.31 5.63 30.97
CA ASN A 217 4.38 6.60 30.67
C ASN A 217 4.29 7.80 31.62
#